data_AF-A0A0N1LHP7-F1
#
_entry.id   AF-A0A0N1LHP7-F1
#
_cell.length_a   1.000
_cell.length_b   1.000
_cell.length_c   1.000
_cell.angle_alpha   90.00
_cell.angle_beta   90.00
_cell.angle_gamma   90.00
#
_symmetry.space_group_name_H-M   'P 1'
#
loop_
_entity.id
_entity.type
_entity.pdbx_description
1 polymer ?
#
loop_
_entity_poly.entity_id
_entity_poly.type
_entity_poly.pdbx_seq_one_letter_code
_entity_poly.pdbx_strand_id
1 'polypeptide(L)'
;MPRDTAGIAAPNLSATRGSFSDMLLSGLSKVDHQIAEADSLVRRFALGEQIPIHQVTIALEQARISLELAMQVRSRLLEGYREIMNMQL
;
A
#
# COMPACT_ATOMS: atom_id res chain seq x y z
N MET A 1 36.37 -43.80 -5.63
CA MET A 1 35.36 -43.10 -4.80
C MET A 1 36.06 -42.49 -3.60
N PRO A 2 35.67 -41.32 -3.06
CA PRO A 2 34.92 -40.17 -3.59
C PRO A 2 35.70 -38.85 -3.35
N ARG A 3 35.38 -37.73 -4.02
CA ARG A 3 34.59 -36.65 -3.40
C ARG A 3 34.19 -35.66 -4.48
N ASP A 4 32.92 -35.69 -4.82
CA ASP A 4 32.20 -34.63 -5.50
C ASP A 4 32.34 -33.33 -4.71
N THR A 5 33.14 -32.39 -5.20
CA THR A 5 32.96 -30.98 -4.86
C THR A 5 31.88 -30.42 -5.77
N ALA A 6 30.64 -30.88 -5.56
CA ALA A 6 29.48 -30.12 -5.98
C ALA A 6 29.49 -28.84 -5.15
N GLY A 7 30.02 -27.77 -5.74
CA GLY A 7 29.91 -26.42 -5.21
C GLY A 7 28.45 -26.17 -4.88
N ILE A 8 28.19 -25.96 -3.61
CA ILE A 8 26.88 -25.66 -3.06
C ILE A 8 26.46 -24.36 -3.74
N ALA A 9 25.59 -24.45 -4.75
CA ALA A 9 24.97 -23.31 -5.37
C ALA A 9 24.27 -22.53 -4.26
N ALA A 10 24.76 -21.31 -4.01
CA ALA A 10 24.12 -20.38 -3.10
C ALA A 10 22.64 -20.27 -3.49
N PRO A 11 21.70 -20.36 -2.53
CA PRO A 11 20.29 -20.17 -2.84
C PRO A 11 20.13 -18.79 -3.46
N ASN A 12 19.75 -18.75 -4.73
CA ASN A 12 19.40 -17.52 -5.44
C ASN A 12 18.21 -16.87 -4.71
N LEU A 13 18.49 -15.89 -3.85
CA LEU A 13 17.51 -15.01 -3.20
C LEU A 13 16.74 -14.09 -4.20
N SER A 14 16.75 -14.40 -5.49
CA SER A 14 16.18 -13.56 -6.55
C SER A 14 14.69 -13.84 -6.85
N ALA A 15 14.01 -14.62 -6.00
CA ALA A 15 12.63 -15.05 -6.22
C ALA A 15 11.57 -14.36 -5.35
N THR A 16 11.90 -13.28 -4.63
CA THR A 16 10.91 -12.44 -3.93
C THR A 16 10.79 -11.07 -4.61
N ARG A 17 10.47 -11.07 -5.91
CA ARG A 17 10.23 -9.83 -6.69
C ARG A 17 8.77 -9.37 -6.60
N GLY A 18 8.33 -9.11 -5.37
CA GLY A 18 7.45 -7.98 -5.12
C GLY A 18 8.22 -7.10 -4.15
N SER A 19 8.86 -6.03 -4.64
CA SER A 19 9.59 -5.15 -3.74
C SER A 19 8.60 -4.54 -2.75
N PHE A 20 9.02 -4.32 -1.51
CA PHE A 20 8.22 -3.55 -0.54
C PHE A 20 7.79 -2.19 -1.12
N SER A 21 8.64 -1.58 -1.96
CA SER A 21 8.29 -0.37 -2.71
C SER A 21 7.08 -0.58 -3.62
N ASP A 22 7.00 -1.71 -4.32
CA ASP A 22 5.92 -1.98 -5.28
C ASP A 22 4.60 -2.19 -4.55
N MET A 23 4.64 -2.88 -3.39
CA MET A 23 3.49 -3.03 -2.51
C MET A 23 3.02 -1.66 -1.99
N LEU A 24 3.96 -0.78 -1.62
CA LEU A 24 3.66 0.56 -1.13
C LEU A 24 3.04 1.45 -2.22
N LEU A 25 3.61 1.46 -3.42
CA LEU A 25 3.08 2.19 -4.58
C LEU A 25 1.68 1.68 -4.98
N SER A 26 1.49 0.36 -4.97
CA SER A 26 0.20 -0.26 -5.26
C SER A 26 -0.83 0.10 -4.19
N GLY A 27 -0.43 0.11 -2.91
CA GLY A 27 -1.27 0.55 -1.80
C GLY A 27 -1.69 2.01 -1.91
N LEU A 28 -0.75 2.90 -2.28
CA LEU A 28 -1.05 4.32 -2.49
C LEU A 28 -2.01 4.54 -3.67
N SER A 29 -1.79 3.83 -4.78
CA SER A 29 -2.70 3.86 -5.93
C SER A 29 -4.11 3.37 -5.56
N LYS A 30 -4.20 2.37 -4.68
CA LYS A 30 -5.48 1.88 -4.17
C LYS A 30 -6.21 2.92 -3.32
N VAL A 31 -5.50 3.64 -2.46
CA VAL A 31 -6.07 4.74 -1.66
C VAL A 31 -6.61 5.84 -2.57
N ASP A 32 -5.84 6.23 -3.59
CA ASP A 32 -6.26 7.23 -4.58
C ASP A 32 -7.55 6.81 -5.32
N HIS A 33 -7.60 5.55 -5.79
CA HIS A 33 -8.80 5.00 -6.42
C HIS A 33 -10.01 5.02 -5.48
N GLN A 34 -9.85 4.66 -4.21
CA GLN A 34 -10.94 4.65 -3.24
C GLN A 34 -11.47 6.07 -2.96
N ILE A 35 -10.59 7.06 -2.91
CA ILE A 35 -10.98 8.47 -2.78
C ILE A 35 -11.77 8.89 -4.03
N ALA A 36 -11.25 8.63 -5.23
CA ALA A 36 -11.91 8.99 -6.48
C ALA A 36 -13.29 8.32 -6.66
N GLU A 37 -13.41 7.06 -6.24
CA GLU A 37 -14.66 6.31 -6.26
C GLU A 37 -15.69 6.90 -5.29
N ALA A 38 -15.30 7.17 -4.04
CA ALA A 38 -16.18 7.79 -3.05
C ALA A 38 -16.68 9.16 -3.53
N ASP A 39 -15.78 9.98 -4.09
CA ASP A 39 -16.09 11.26 -4.70
C ASP A 39 -17.08 11.16 -5.86
N SER A 40 -16.91 10.15 -6.72
CA SER A 40 -17.82 9.86 -7.82
C SER A 40 -19.21 9.51 -7.32
N LEU A 41 -19.31 8.63 -6.33
CA LEU A 41 -20.57 8.21 -5.73
C LEU A 41 -21.29 9.38 -5.04
N VAL A 42 -20.56 10.25 -4.33
CA VAL A 42 -21.12 11.47 -3.74
C VAL A 42 -21.68 12.39 -4.81
N ARG A 43 -20.93 12.63 -5.89
CA ARG A 43 -21.40 13.49 -7.00
C ARG A 43 -22.66 12.93 -7.64
N ARG A 44 -22.67 11.65 -7.98
CA ARG A 44 -23.80 10.98 -8.63
C ARG A 44 -25.05 10.97 -7.73
N PHE A 45 -24.86 10.72 -6.43
CA PHE A 45 -25.94 10.83 -5.45
C PHE A 45 -26.49 12.27 -5.36
N ALA A 46 -25.62 13.28 -5.32
CA ALA A 46 -26.02 14.69 -5.29
C ALA A 46 -26.75 15.14 -6.57
N LEU A 47 -26.45 14.51 -7.71
CA LEU A 47 -27.15 14.72 -8.98
C LEU A 47 -28.54 14.04 -9.04
N GLY A 48 -28.94 13.34 -7.98
CA GLY A 48 -30.24 12.68 -7.89
C GLY A 48 -30.32 11.33 -8.61
N GLU A 49 -29.16 10.72 -8.96
CA GLU A 49 -29.16 9.33 -9.40
C GLU A 49 -29.70 8.42 -8.28
N GLN A 50 -30.38 7.33 -8.64
CA GLN A 50 -30.88 6.33 -7.70
C GLN A 50 -29.73 5.46 -7.15
N ILE A 51 -28.78 6.10 -6.47
CA ILE A 51 -27.71 5.44 -5.74
C ILE A 51 -28.17 5.29 -4.29
N PRO A 52 -28.17 4.08 -3.72
CA PRO A 52 -28.49 3.91 -2.33
C PRO A 52 -27.49 4.67 -1.44
N ILE A 53 -27.99 5.49 -0.52
CA ILE A 53 -27.16 6.29 0.40
C ILE A 53 -26.12 5.45 1.15
N HIS A 54 -26.46 4.21 1.51
CA HIS A 54 -25.55 3.31 2.23
C HIS A 54 -24.29 2.98 1.41
N GLN A 55 -24.37 2.94 0.07
CA GLN A 55 -23.20 2.71 -0.77
C GLN A 55 -22.25 3.91 -0.75
N VAL A 56 -22.81 5.13 -0.79
CA VAL A 56 -22.03 6.37 -0.68
C VAL A 56 -21.32 6.43 0.67
N THR A 57 -22.04 6.15 1.77
CA THR A 57 -21.44 6.18 3.11
C THR A 57 -20.39 5.08 3.29
N ILE A 58 -20.61 3.87 2.76
CA ILE A 58 -19.61 2.79 2.83
C ILE A 58 -18.34 3.18 2.07
N ALA A 59 -18.48 3.73 0.86
CA ALA A 59 -17.33 4.16 0.07
C ALA A 59 -16.54 5.27 0.77
N LEU A 60 -17.24 6.24 1.38
CA LEU A 60 -16.61 7.30 2.16
C LEU A 60 -15.84 6.75 3.38
N GLU A 61 -16.45 5.83 4.14
CA GLU A 61 -15.77 5.21 5.29
C GLU A 61 -14.56 4.37 4.87
N GLN A 62 -14.67 3.63 3.76
CA GLN A 62 -13.54 2.88 3.21
C GLN A 62 -12.40 3.81 2.80
N ALA A 63 -12.69 4.89 2.08
CA ALA A 63 -11.69 5.89 1.68
C ALA A 63 -11.01 6.52 2.91
N ARG A 64 -11.80 6.85 3.95
CA ARG A 64 -11.30 7.40 5.22
C ARG A 64 -10.33 6.45 5.91
N ILE A 65 -10.73 5.20 6.14
CA ILE A 65 -9.89 4.20 6.82
C ILE A 65 -8.61 3.92 6.02
N SER A 66 -8.70 3.83 4.70
CA SER A 66 -7.54 3.63 3.83
C SER A 66 -6.56 4.80 3.89
N LEU A 67 -7.06 6.03 3.92
CA LEU A 67 -6.23 7.23 4.07
C LEU A 67 -5.54 7.27 5.43
N GLU A 68 -6.25 6.92 6.51
CA GLU A 68 -5.67 6.84 7.86
C GLU A 68 -4.52 5.84 7.91
N LEU A 69 -4.70 4.66 7.32
CA LEU A 69 -3.63 3.67 7.18
C LEU A 69 -2.45 4.22 6.38
N ALA A 70 -2.69 4.87 5.24
CA ALA A 70 -1.63 5.45 4.41
C ALA A 70 -0.80 6.48 5.19
N MET A 71 -1.45 7.32 5.99
CA MET A 71 -0.79 8.30 6.85
C MET A 71 0.07 7.64 7.93
N GLN A 72 -0.41 6.55 8.55
CA GLN A 72 0.38 5.80 9.52
C GLN A 72 1.62 5.18 8.88
N VAL A 73 1.49 4.59 7.71
CA VAL A 73 2.63 4.00 6.98
C VAL A 73 3.63 5.08 6.59
N ARG A 74 3.17 6.22 6.05
CA ARG A 74 4.03 7.38 5.75
C ARG A 74 4.82 7.82 6.98
N SER A 75 4.17 7.99 8.13
CA SER A 75 4.84 8.39 9.37
C SER A 75 5.93 7.41 9.78
N ARG A 76 5.65 6.09 9.68
CA ARG A 76 6.60 5.03 10.04
C ARG A 76 7.80 4.98 9.10
N LEU A 77 7.60 5.25 7.81
CA LEU A 77 8.71 5.37 6.86
C LEU A 77 9.60 6.58 7.17
N LEU A 78 9.00 7.73 7.51
CA LEU A 78 9.76 8.91 7.92
C LEU A 78 10.49 8.73 9.24
N GLU A 79 9.90 7.98 10.19
CA GLU A 79 10.54 7.60 11.46
C GLU A 79 11.73 6.67 11.21
N GLY A 80 11.54 5.58 10.45
CA GLY A 80 12.61 4.64 10.13
C GLY A 80 13.76 5.28 9.36
N TYR A 81 13.46 6.19 8.43
CA TYR A 81 14.49 6.97 7.74
C TYR A 81 15.30 7.86 8.70
N ARG A 82 14.61 8.53 9.64
CA ARG A 82 15.27 9.36 10.67
C ARG A 82 16.13 8.54 11.62
N GLU A 83 15.68 7.37 12.03
CA GLU A 83 16.44 6.47 12.91
C GLU A 83 17.77 6.05 12.26
N ILE A 84 17.75 5.64 10.98
CA ILE A 84 18.95 5.27 10.24
C ILE A 84 19.96 6.43 10.16
N MET A 85 19.48 7.66 9.99
CA MET A 85 20.33 8.86 9.94
C MET A 85 20.93 9.22 11.31
N ASN A 86 20.20 8.97 12.39
CA ASN A 86 20.66 9.26 13.76
C ASN A 86 21.65 8.23 14.30
N MET A 87 21.76 7.03 13.71
CA MET A 87 22.74 6.01 14.11
C MET A 87 24.18 6.34 13.68
N GLN A 88 24.40 7.32 12.80
CA GLN A 88 25.72 7.67 12.26
C GLN A 88 26.31 8.98 12.80
N LEU A 89 25.64 9.66 13.73
CA LEU A 89 26.19 10.81 14.46
C LEU A 89 26.62 10.39 15.86
#